data_AF-A0A1Q7ZUG8-F1
#
_entry.id   AF-A0A1Q7ZUG8-F1
#
_cell.length_a   1.000
_cell.length_b   1.000
_cell.length_c   1.000
_cell.angle_alpha   90.00
_cell.angle_beta   90.00
_cell.angle_gamma   90.00
#
_symmetry.space_group_name_H-M   'P 1'
#
loop_
_entity.id
_entity.type
_entity.pdbx_description
1 polymer ?
#
loop_
_entity_poly.entity_id
_entity_poly.type
_entity_poly.pdbx_seq_one_letter_code
_entity_poly.pdbx_strand_id
1 'polypeptide(L)'
;MRAARPARAIDGTTVTLAAAGLLVGAFWYGRNLAEVGNPLGFVRVAVGRFNLLPGFIEPAWLRRTSLASVLDPTSARHWRILAGAVWEQLRLPFVIIVAFALALVVPRARAEEPARSSHLRILLGLAALTAAAYCTTPFSGANGAPPGLSAWTGQAFRYAFPFLGVLAVLSALGASRLPARGVGVGIVLGLAAVVAAMTSAVMACAAAIALAGIASVAAVRRTPDPMTSTVACVLLCVAVTAGTFWMRARRDVERARVYGGAPEFIATHLRPGETVGYVFSPRSYVFYGKHFTNEVVYVPAQAGNPEGWIDELRGRRVGLLAVGPVEEWRNRSEIAWLSAPGGHFVRVFGTDPRSGPVVYRLR
;
A
#
# COMPACT_ATOMS: atom_id res chain seq x y z
N MET A 1 31.50 -9.76 40.87
CA MET A 1 30.74 -10.25 39.70
C MET A 1 29.32 -9.73 39.79
N ARG A 2 28.87 -8.85 38.87
CA ARG A 2 27.46 -8.45 38.81
C ARG A 2 26.70 -9.57 38.12
N ALA A 3 25.77 -10.20 38.83
CA ALA A 3 24.89 -11.23 38.27
C ALA A 3 24.19 -10.71 37.01
N ALA A 4 24.21 -11.50 35.94
CA ALA A 4 23.47 -11.22 34.72
C ALA A 4 21.99 -11.06 35.09
N ARG A 5 21.41 -9.89 34.81
CA ARG A 5 19.97 -9.68 34.99
C ARG A 5 19.25 -10.70 34.09
N PRO A 6 18.30 -11.49 34.62
CA PRO A 6 17.55 -12.43 33.80
C PRO A 6 16.87 -11.67 32.65
N ALA A 7 16.87 -12.29 31.47
CA ALA A 7 16.14 -11.78 30.31
C ALA A 7 14.71 -11.46 30.76
N ARG A 8 14.31 -10.19 30.64
CA ARG A 8 12.98 -9.77 31.07
C ARG A 8 11.95 -10.62 30.34
N ALA A 9 11.10 -11.29 31.12
CA ALA A 9 9.90 -11.93 30.63
C ALA A 9 9.13 -10.95 29.74
N ILE A 10 8.51 -11.47 28.68
CA ILE A 10 7.63 -10.72 27.77
C ILE A 10 6.73 -9.84 28.63
N ASP A 11 6.90 -8.51 28.54
CA ASP A 11 6.17 -7.59 29.41
C ASP A 11 4.70 -7.51 28.98
N GLY A 12 3.82 -7.18 29.92
CA GLY A 12 2.38 -7.06 29.65
C GLY A 12 2.09 -6.04 28.53
N THR A 13 2.96 -5.06 28.35
CA THR A 13 2.92 -4.09 27.24
C THR A 13 3.06 -4.77 25.88
N THR A 14 4.03 -5.68 25.72
CA THR A 14 4.29 -6.43 24.48
C THR A 14 3.11 -7.31 24.14
N VAL A 15 2.54 -8.02 25.13
CA VAL A 15 1.35 -8.86 24.93
C VAL A 15 0.15 -8.01 24.52
N THR A 16 -0.06 -6.86 25.18
CA THR A 16 -1.18 -5.96 24.89
C THR A 16 -1.07 -5.37 23.49
N LEU A 17 0.12 -4.93 23.08
CA LEU A 17 0.36 -4.41 21.72
C LEU A 17 0.18 -5.49 20.65
N ALA A 18 0.64 -6.72 20.90
CA ALA A 18 0.43 -7.85 20.00
C ALA A 18 -1.07 -8.18 19.87
N ALA A 19 -1.79 -8.23 20.98
CA ALA A 19 -3.23 -8.47 21.00
C ALA A 19 -4.01 -7.37 20.25
N ALA A 20 -3.67 -6.10 20.47
CA ALA A 20 -4.26 -4.98 19.75
C ALA A 20 -3.99 -5.07 18.24
N GLY A 21 -2.76 -5.41 17.84
CA GLY A 21 -2.41 -5.62 16.43
C GLY A 21 -3.20 -6.76 15.78
N LEU A 22 -3.37 -7.88 16.50
CA LEU A 22 -4.19 -9.01 16.06
C LEU A 22 -5.67 -8.62 15.91
N LEU A 23 -6.23 -7.86 16.86
CA LEU A 23 -7.62 -7.40 16.80
C LEU A 23 -7.86 -6.46 15.61
N VAL A 24 -6.95 -5.53 15.33
CA VAL A 24 -7.03 -4.63 14.17
C VAL A 24 -6.95 -5.43 12.86
N GLY A 25 -6.12 -6.47 12.79
CA GLY A 25 -6.06 -7.38 11.64
C GLY A 25 -7.31 -8.24 11.49
N ALA A 26 -7.81 -8.80 12.60
CA ALA A 26 -8.96 -9.68 12.65
C ALA A 26 -10.28 -8.96 12.32
N PHE A 27 -10.36 -7.65 12.54
CA PHE A 27 -11.54 -6.83 12.22
C PHE A 27 -12.04 -7.07 10.80
N TRP A 28 -11.15 -7.13 9.81
CA TRP A 28 -11.54 -7.35 8.41
C TRP A 28 -12.16 -8.72 8.17
N TYR A 29 -11.64 -9.76 8.82
CA TYR A 29 -12.19 -11.11 8.75
C TYR A 29 -13.56 -11.20 9.44
N GLY A 30 -13.71 -10.56 10.60
CA GLY A 30 -14.99 -10.49 11.31
C GLY A 30 -16.04 -9.71 10.52
N ARG A 31 -15.67 -8.56 9.96
CA ARG A 31 -16.52 -7.78 9.07
C ARG A 31 -16.97 -8.59 7.86
N ASN A 32 -16.05 -9.24 7.15
CA ASN A 32 -16.40 -10.05 5.99
C ASN A 32 -17.33 -11.21 6.36
N LEU A 33 -17.08 -11.86 7.51
CA LEU A 33 -17.98 -12.89 8.01
C LEU A 33 -19.40 -12.34 8.27
N ALA A 34 -19.50 -11.14 8.86
CA ALA A 34 -20.79 -10.52 9.15
C ALA A 34 -21.53 -10.02 7.89
N GLU A 35 -20.82 -9.43 6.93
CA GLU A 35 -21.42 -8.83 5.73
C GLU A 35 -21.70 -9.84 4.61
N VAL A 36 -20.82 -10.82 4.41
CA VAL A 36 -20.89 -11.75 3.27
C VAL A 36 -20.89 -13.23 3.68
N GLY A 37 -20.94 -13.53 4.98
CA GLY A 37 -20.97 -14.92 5.47
C GLY A 37 -19.67 -15.69 5.25
N ASN A 38 -18.58 -15.00 4.88
CA ASN A 38 -17.29 -15.60 4.60
C ASN A 38 -16.16 -14.68 5.08
N PRO A 39 -15.30 -15.10 6.04
CA PRO A 39 -14.22 -14.26 6.56
C PRO A 39 -13.18 -13.90 5.49
N LEU A 40 -13.07 -14.69 4.42
CA LEU A 40 -12.18 -14.45 3.28
C LEU A 40 -12.83 -13.59 2.19
N GLY A 41 -14.02 -13.03 2.43
CA GLY A 41 -14.75 -12.23 1.45
C GLY A 41 -15.35 -13.10 0.35
N PHE A 42 -15.09 -12.75 -0.91
CA PHE A 42 -15.69 -13.45 -2.06
C PHE A 42 -14.95 -14.72 -2.51
N VAL A 43 -13.96 -15.17 -1.74
CA VAL A 43 -13.14 -16.35 -2.05
C VAL A 43 -13.85 -17.63 -1.65
N ARG A 44 -14.18 -18.48 -2.61
CA ARG A 44 -14.82 -19.78 -2.35
C ARG A 44 -13.86 -20.68 -1.59
N VAL A 45 -14.30 -21.22 -0.45
CA VAL A 45 -13.56 -22.28 0.25
C VAL A 45 -14.32 -23.58 0.05
N ALA A 46 -13.69 -24.53 -0.63
CA ALA A 46 -14.26 -25.84 -0.89
C ALA A 46 -13.26 -26.94 -0.50
N VAL A 47 -13.78 -28.04 0.06
CA VAL A 47 -13.02 -29.26 0.33
C VAL A 47 -13.68 -30.39 -0.45
N GLY A 48 -12.99 -30.86 -1.48
CA GLY A 48 -13.57 -31.78 -2.46
C GLY A 48 -14.79 -31.17 -3.14
N ARG A 49 -15.95 -31.83 -3.00
CA ARG A 49 -17.24 -31.37 -3.54
C ARG A 49 -18.02 -30.44 -2.61
N PHE A 50 -17.56 -30.23 -1.37
CA PHE A 50 -18.29 -29.45 -0.37
C PHE A 50 -17.81 -28.01 -0.34
N ASN A 51 -18.73 -27.06 -0.55
CA ASN A 51 -18.47 -25.63 -0.38
C ASN A 51 -18.62 -25.27 1.10
N LEU A 52 -17.50 -25.09 1.80
CA LEU A 52 -17.47 -24.72 3.22
C LEU A 52 -17.78 -23.24 3.43
N LEU A 53 -17.30 -22.36 2.55
CA LEU A 53 -17.59 -20.93 2.59
C LEU A 53 -18.01 -20.42 1.21
N PRO A 54 -19.07 -19.58 1.14
CA PRO A 54 -19.61 -19.08 -0.12
C PRO A 54 -18.65 -18.10 -0.80
N GLY A 55 -18.57 -18.13 -2.13
CA GLY A 55 -17.73 -17.20 -2.87
C GLY A 55 -17.74 -17.50 -4.37
N PHE A 56 -17.51 -16.48 -5.19
CA PHE A 56 -17.42 -16.62 -6.65
C PHE A 56 -15.98 -16.62 -7.16
N ILE A 57 -15.00 -16.22 -6.33
CA ILE A 57 -13.58 -16.26 -6.69
C ILE A 57 -13.02 -17.64 -6.36
N GLU A 58 -12.49 -18.34 -7.37
CA GLU A 58 -11.89 -19.65 -7.17
C GLU A 58 -10.47 -19.58 -6.57
N PRO A 59 -10.09 -20.45 -5.63
CA PRO A 59 -8.72 -20.48 -5.09
C PRO A 59 -7.64 -20.71 -6.16
N ALA A 60 -7.95 -21.50 -7.19
CA ALA A 60 -7.04 -21.74 -8.32
C ALA A 60 -6.77 -20.46 -9.11
N TRP A 61 -7.78 -19.60 -9.24
CA TRP A 61 -7.65 -18.28 -9.84
C TRP A 61 -6.69 -17.40 -9.05
N LEU A 62 -6.89 -17.31 -7.72
CA LEU A 62 -6.07 -16.47 -6.83
C LEU A 62 -4.60 -16.84 -6.82
N ARG A 63 -4.26 -18.13 -6.92
CA ARG A 63 -2.85 -18.57 -6.97
C ARG A 63 -2.08 -17.96 -8.15
N ARG A 64 -2.77 -17.57 -9.22
CA ARG A 64 -2.17 -16.93 -10.41
C ARG A 64 -1.97 -15.43 -10.26
N THR A 65 -2.35 -14.84 -9.14
CA THR A 65 -2.20 -13.39 -8.89
C THR A 65 -1.12 -13.07 -7.85
N SER A 66 -0.28 -14.06 -7.51
CA SER A 66 0.88 -13.91 -6.60
C SER A 66 2.16 -13.52 -7.35
N LEU A 67 3.14 -12.92 -6.67
CA LEU A 67 4.42 -12.57 -7.31
C LEU A 67 5.11 -13.80 -7.86
N ALA A 68 5.09 -14.90 -7.10
CA ALA A 68 5.69 -16.16 -7.48
C ALA A 68 5.10 -16.74 -8.77
N SER A 69 3.81 -16.47 -9.04
CA SER A 69 3.15 -16.94 -10.27
C SER A 69 3.35 -16.05 -11.49
N VAL A 70 3.59 -14.74 -11.29
CA VAL A 70 3.69 -13.76 -12.40
C VAL A 70 5.12 -13.36 -12.73
N LEU A 71 6.05 -13.52 -11.77
CA LEU A 71 7.46 -13.25 -11.96
C LEU A 71 8.10 -14.40 -12.75
N ASP A 72 8.84 -14.04 -13.78
CA ASP A 72 9.67 -14.97 -14.53
C ASP A 72 11.10 -14.64 -14.14
N PRO A 73 11.79 -15.50 -13.38
CA PRO A 73 13.13 -15.23 -12.90
C PRO A 73 14.16 -15.15 -14.03
N THR A 74 13.85 -15.66 -15.22
CA THR A 74 14.73 -15.61 -16.40
C THR A 74 14.56 -14.33 -17.23
N SER A 75 13.47 -13.59 -17.00
CA SER A 75 13.14 -12.39 -17.77
C SER A 75 13.79 -11.12 -17.18
N ALA A 76 14.79 -10.57 -17.87
CA ALA A 76 15.39 -9.28 -17.51
C ALA A 76 14.36 -8.13 -17.49
N ARG A 77 13.31 -8.22 -18.30
CA ARG A 77 12.20 -7.25 -18.29
C ARG A 77 11.45 -7.29 -16.97
N HIS A 78 11.18 -8.48 -16.42
CA HIS A 78 10.46 -8.62 -15.16
C HIS A 78 11.27 -8.06 -13.98
N TRP A 79 12.58 -8.32 -13.96
CA TRP A 79 13.48 -7.71 -12.98
C TRP A 79 13.53 -6.19 -13.07
N ARG A 80 13.57 -5.63 -14.29
CA ARG A 80 13.53 -4.17 -14.49
C ARG A 80 12.25 -3.54 -13.95
N ILE A 81 11.10 -4.16 -14.21
CA ILE A 81 9.81 -3.70 -13.69
C ILE A 81 9.78 -3.77 -12.16
N LEU A 82 10.25 -4.88 -11.57
CA LEU A 82 10.28 -5.04 -10.12
C LEU A 82 11.23 -4.03 -9.46
N ALA A 83 12.42 -3.84 -10.01
CA ALA A 83 13.38 -2.85 -9.52
C ALA A 83 12.85 -1.43 -9.66
N GLY A 84 12.19 -1.11 -10.78
CA GLY A 84 11.50 0.17 -10.99
C GLY A 84 10.41 0.39 -9.94
N ALA A 85 9.56 -0.60 -9.69
CA ALA A 85 8.54 -0.53 -8.66
C ALA A 85 9.13 -0.33 -7.26
N VAL A 86 10.18 -1.08 -6.88
CA VAL A 86 10.88 -0.92 -5.59
C VAL A 86 11.43 0.49 -5.46
N TRP A 87 12.07 0.99 -6.51
CA TRP A 87 12.63 2.33 -6.52
C TRP A 87 11.56 3.41 -6.41
N GLU A 88 10.48 3.31 -7.18
CA GLU A 88 9.39 4.29 -7.15
C GLU A 88 8.72 4.37 -5.79
N GLN A 89 8.47 3.22 -5.16
CA GLN A 89 7.70 3.13 -3.92
C GLN A 89 8.55 3.33 -2.67
N LEU A 90 9.75 2.76 -2.62
CA LEU A 90 10.56 2.69 -1.40
C LEU A 90 11.82 3.57 -1.46
N ARG A 91 12.29 3.93 -2.67
CA ARG A 91 13.37 4.89 -2.94
C ARG A 91 14.66 4.60 -2.13
N LEU A 92 15.47 5.65 -1.95
CA LEU A 92 16.72 5.63 -1.18
C LEU A 92 16.56 5.10 0.27
N PRO A 93 15.46 5.36 1.02
CA PRO A 93 15.26 4.77 2.35
C PRO A 93 15.38 3.25 2.39
N PHE A 94 14.87 2.55 1.37
CA PHE A 94 14.99 1.10 1.29
C PHE A 94 16.44 0.64 1.09
N VAL A 95 17.20 1.33 0.26
CA VAL A 95 18.63 1.04 0.05
C VAL A 95 19.40 1.19 1.36
N ILE A 96 19.11 2.23 2.14
CA ILE A 96 19.72 2.45 3.47
C ILE A 96 19.34 1.32 4.44
N ILE A 97 18.05 0.95 4.47
CA ILE A 97 17.56 -0.15 5.32
C ILE A 97 18.30 -1.45 5.01
N VAL A 98 18.39 -1.81 3.73
CA VAL A 98 19.09 -3.01 3.26
C VAL A 98 20.59 -2.94 3.57
N ALA A 99 21.25 -1.81 3.31
CA ALA A 99 22.68 -1.65 3.56
C ALA A 99 23.02 -1.83 5.05
N PHE A 100 22.22 -1.27 5.96
CA PHE A 100 22.40 -1.50 7.40
C PHE A 100 22.05 -2.92 7.81
N ALA A 101 21.03 -3.55 7.24
CA ALA A 101 20.76 -4.96 7.51
C ALA A 101 21.93 -5.86 7.06
N LEU A 102 22.56 -5.56 5.92
CA LEU A 102 23.75 -6.28 5.43
C LEU A 102 24.98 -6.07 6.30
N ALA A 103 25.08 -4.97 7.06
CA ALA A 103 26.15 -4.78 8.04
C ALA A 103 26.15 -5.83 9.16
N LEU A 104 25.06 -6.60 9.32
CA LEU A 104 25.01 -7.77 10.21
C LEU A 104 25.83 -8.96 9.70
N VAL A 105 26.05 -9.06 8.38
CA VAL A 105 26.76 -10.17 7.73
C VAL A 105 28.27 -9.90 7.66
N VAL A 106 28.69 -8.64 7.79
CA VAL A 106 30.12 -8.28 7.80
C VAL A 106 30.78 -8.88 9.05
N PRO A 107 31.77 -9.79 8.91
CA PRO A 107 32.44 -10.40 10.05
C PRO A 107 33.21 -9.34 10.81
N ARG A 108 32.66 -8.88 11.94
CA ARG A 108 33.46 -8.18 12.95
C ARG A 108 33.83 -9.18 14.02
N ALA A 109 35.13 -9.47 14.10
CA ALA A 109 35.71 -10.23 15.19
C ALA A 109 35.42 -9.53 16.52
N ARG A 110 34.45 -10.03 17.30
CA ARG A 110 34.44 -10.08 18.77
C ARG A 110 33.17 -10.73 19.29
N ALA A 111 33.35 -11.95 19.81
CA ALA A 111 32.57 -12.62 20.86
C ALA A 111 31.08 -12.19 20.97
N GLU A 112 30.21 -12.76 20.12
CA GLU A 112 28.78 -12.70 20.39
C GLU A 112 28.36 -13.84 21.31
N GLU A 113 27.64 -13.53 22.39
CA GLU A 113 27.05 -14.54 23.26
C GLU A 113 26.09 -15.47 22.48
N PRO A 114 26.03 -16.77 22.82
CA PRO A 114 25.19 -17.74 22.11
C PRO A 114 23.71 -17.34 21.97
N ALA A 115 23.14 -16.68 22.99
CA ALA A 115 21.76 -16.21 23.02
C ALA A 115 21.47 -15.07 22.03
N ARG A 116 22.49 -14.30 21.63
CA ARG A 116 22.37 -13.22 20.64
C ARG A 116 22.36 -13.79 19.22
N SER A 117 23.10 -14.87 18.99
CA SER A 117 23.13 -15.62 17.73
C SER A 117 21.81 -16.34 17.43
N SER A 118 21.11 -16.87 18.44
CA SER A 118 19.79 -17.49 18.25
C SER A 118 18.71 -16.48 17.88
N HIS A 119 18.65 -15.31 18.54
CA HIS A 119 17.69 -14.26 18.17
C HIS A 119 17.91 -13.71 16.75
N LEU A 120 19.15 -13.53 16.32
CA LEU A 120 19.46 -13.12 14.95
C LEU A 120 18.98 -14.16 13.93
N ARG A 121 19.21 -15.45 14.20
CA ARG A 121 18.70 -16.54 13.35
C ARG A 121 17.17 -16.54 13.26
N ILE A 122 16.48 -16.29 14.38
CA ILE A 122 15.02 -16.16 14.41
C ILE A 122 14.56 -14.98 13.54
N LEU A 123 15.19 -13.81 13.67
CA LEU A 123 14.83 -12.63 12.87
C LEU A 123 15.09 -12.83 11.38
N LEU A 124 16.20 -13.48 11.01
CA LEU A 124 16.50 -13.84 9.62
C LEU A 124 15.49 -14.86 9.08
N GLY A 125 15.13 -15.88 9.87
CA GLY A 125 14.09 -16.84 9.52
C GLY A 125 12.73 -16.17 9.35
N LEU A 126 12.37 -15.22 10.21
CA LEU A 126 11.13 -14.46 10.12
C LEU A 126 11.13 -13.53 8.89
N ALA A 127 12.26 -12.90 8.56
CA ALA A 127 12.40 -12.11 7.33
C ALA A 127 12.22 -12.98 6.08
N ALA A 128 12.84 -14.16 6.05
CA ALA A 128 12.68 -15.11 4.95
C ALA A 128 11.23 -15.60 4.82
N LEU A 129 10.58 -15.94 5.94
CA LEU A 129 9.21 -16.43 5.97
C LEU A 129 8.21 -15.35 5.55
N THR A 130 8.39 -14.11 6.01
CA THR A 130 7.53 -12.98 5.62
C THR A 130 7.75 -12.55 4.16
N ALA A 131 8.98 -12.65 3.65
CA ALA A 131 9.26 -12.48 2.21
C ALA A 131 8.59 -13.58 1.37
N ALA A 132 8.71 -14.84 1.78
CA ALA A 132 8.07 -15.97 1.11
C ALA A 132 6.54 -15.85 1.14
N ALA A 133 5.98 -15.42 2.28
CA ALA A 133 4.56 -15.14 2.41
C ALA A 133 4.13 -14.01 1.45
N TYR A 134 4.87 -12.91 1.36
CA TYR A 134 4.59 -11.85 0.39
C TYR A 134 4.61 -12.38 -1.05
N CYS A 135 5.61 -13.19 -1.42
CA CYS A 135 5.74 -13.73 -2.77
C CYS A 135 4.61 -14.68 -3.15
N THR A 136 4.05 -15.41 -2.18
CA THR A 136 2.99 -16.41 -2.40
C THR A 136 1.58 -15.87 -2.13
N THR A 137 1.46 -14.73 -1.46
CA THR A 137 0.16 -14.09 -1.19
C THR A 137 -0.43 -13.49 -2.47
N PRO A 138 -1.68 -13.83 -2.84
CA PRO A 138 -2.37 -13.22 -3.96
C PRO A 138 -2.53 -11.70 -3.82
N PHE A 139 -2.20 -10.93 -4.85
CA PHE A 139 -2.27 -9.46 -4.79
C PHE A 139 -3.61 -8.87 -5.23
N SER A 140 -4.43 -9.67 -5.92
CA SER A 140 -5.68 -9.22 -6.52
C SER A 140 -6.78 -10.28 -6.43
N GLY A 141 -7.98 -9.83 -6.06
CA GLY A 141 -9.25 -10.55 -6.22
C GLY A 141 -10.04 -10.08 -7.43
N ALA A 142 -9.39 -9.44 -8.42
CA ALA A 142 -10.07 -8.99 -9.64
C ALA A 142 -10.60 -10.18 -10.45
N ASN A 143 -11.79 -9.99 -11.03
CA ASN A 143 -12.52 -10.97 -11.85
C ASN A 143 -12.11 -10.98 -13.34
N GLY A 144 -11.13 -10.17 -13.75
CA GLY A 144 -10.60 -10.12 -15.13
C GLY A 144 -9.37 -10.99 -15.33
N ALA A 145 -8.76 -11.01 -16.51
CA ALA A 145 -7.53 -11.79 -16.81
C ALA A 145 -6.43 -11.57 -15.74
N PRO A 146 -5.58 -12.58 -15.42
CA PRO A 146 -4.56 -12.43 -14.39
C PRO A 146 -3.63 -11.29 -14.81
N PRO A 147 -3.47 -10.23 -13.99
CA PRO A 147 -2.63 -9.11 -14.38
C PRO A 147 -1.18 -9.58 -14.49
N GLY A 148 -0.56 -9.32 -15.64
CA GLY A 148 0.87 -9.52 -15.81
C GLY A 148 1.68 -8.55 -14.94
N LEU A 149 2.97 -8.82 -14.78
CA LEU A 149 3.88 -7.93 -14.04
C LEU A 149 3.93 -6.57 -14.75
N SER A 150 3.58 -5.50 -14.03
CA SER A 150 3.54 -4.12 -14.54
C SER A 150 4.05 -3.13 -13.50
N ALA A 151 4.11 -1.84 -13.86
CA ALA A 151 4.45 -0.78 -12.89
C ALA A 151 3.49 -0.76 -11.68
N TRP A 152 2.25 -1.25 -11.85
CA TRP A 152 1.26 -1.35 -10.77
C TRP A 152 1.59 -2.37 -9.70
N THR A 153 2.51 -3.32 -9.97
CA THR A 153 2.98 -4.30 -8.97
C THR A 153 3.48 -3.60 -7.70
N GLY A 154 4.00 -2.37 -7.81
CA GLY A 154 4.43 -1.58 -6.64
C GLY A 154 3.33 -1.30 -5.62
N GLN A 155 2.05 -1.24 -6.01
CA GLN A 155 0.95 -1.06 -5.07
C GLN A 155 0.78 -2.26 -4.13
N ALA A 156 1.16 -3.45 -4.58
CA ALA A 156 1.08 -4.67 -3.80
C ALA A 156 2.11 -4.70 -2.66
N PHE A 157 3.14 -3.82 -2.66
CA PHE A 157 4.11 -3.76 -1.56
C PHE A 157 3.52 -3.44 -0.19
N ARG A 158 2.28 -2.93 -0.13
CA ARG A 158 1.55 -2.83 1.14
C ARG A 158 1.40 -4.18 1.86
N TYR A 159 1.37 -5.28 1.10
CA TYR A 159 1.34 -6.64 1.66
C TYR A 159 2.73 -7.13 2.10
N ALA A 160 3.81 -6.44 1.73
CA ALA A 160 5.17 -6.72 2.18
C ALA A 160 5.51 -6.04 3.51
N PHE A 161 4.57 -5.31 4.14
CA PHE A 161 4.81 -4.62 5.41
C PHE A 161 5.38 -5.50 6.53
N PRO A 162 4.94 -6.77 6.72
CA PRO A 162 5.58 -7.65 7.70
C PRO A 162 7.08 -7.85 7.41
N PHE A 163 7.44 -8.10 6.15
CA PHE A 163 8.83 -8.25 5.73
C PHE A 163 9.63 -6.96 5.95
N LEU A 164 9.09 -5.81 5.52
CA LEU A 164 9.74 -4.50 5.71
C LEU A 164 9.92 -4.16 7.19
N GLY A 165 8.98 -4.54 8.06
CA GLY A 165 9.08 -4.36 9.50
C GLY A 165 10.22 -5.16 10.11
N VAL A 166 10.33 -6.46 9.77
CA VAL A 166 11.44 -7.30 10.24
C VAL A 166 12.78 -6.82 9.68
N LEU A 167 12.80 -6.41 8.41
CA LEU A 167 13.98 -5.82 7.77
C LEU A 167 14.42 -4.53 8.44
N ALA A 168 13.50 -3.69 8.90
CA ALA A 168 13.80 -2.48 9.68
C ALA A 168 14.44 -2.81 11.04
N VAL A 169 13.99 -3.88 11.72
CA VAL A 169 14.62 -4.37 12.95
C VAL A 169 16.05 -4.85 12.68
N LEU A 170 16.25 -5.66 11.64
CA LEU A 170 17.57 -6.10 11.20
C LEU A 170 18.48 -4.91 10.84
N SER A 171 17.92 -3.91 10.15
CA SER A 171 18.59 -2.66 9.83
C SER A 171 19.05 -1.91 11.09
N ALA A 172 18.18 -1.74 12.09
CA ALA A 172 18.54 -1.10 13.35
C ALA A 172 19.64 -1.87 14.10
N LEU A 173 19.56 -3.21 14.12
CA LEU A 173 20.59 -4.07 14.71
C LEU A 173 21.93 -3.92 13.98
N GLY A 174 21.93 -3.92 12.65
CA GLY A 174 23.15 -3.78 11.86
C GLY A 174 23.76 -2.38 11.97
N ALA A 175 22.92 -1.33 12.00
CA ALA A 175 23.35 0.03 12.29
C ALA A 175 24.00 0.13 13.68
N SER A 176 23.47 -0.56 14.70
CA SER A 176 24.05 -0.59 16.05
C SER A 176 25.43 -1.26 16.13
N ARG A 177 25.79 -2.09 15.13
CA ARG A 177 27.12 -2.70 15.01
C ARG A 177 28.13 -1.82 14.28
N LEU A 178 27.70 -0.71 13.67
CA LEU A 178 28.61 0.24 13.07
C LEU A 178 29.39 0.95 14.20
N PRO A 179 30.71 1.15 14.05
CA PRO A 179 31.53 1.79 15.07
C PRO A 179 31.30 3.30 14.98
N ALA A 180 30.11 3.73 15.39
CA ALA A 180 29.74 5.12 15.40
C ALA A 180 29.66 5.56 16.86
N ARG A 181 30.80 6.03 17.40
CA ARG A 181 30.81 6.82 18.63
C ARG A 181 30.39 8.26 18.28
N GLY A 182 29.37 8.79 18.94
CA GLY A 182 29.00 10.21 18.86
C GLY A 182 28.24 10.65 17.59
N VAL A 183 28.56 11.87 17.14
CA VAL A 183 27.85 12.71 16.13
C VAL A 183 27.53 11.97 14.82
N GLY A 184 28.30 10.94 14.44
CA GLY A 184 28.09 10.16 13.20
C GLY A 184 26.74 9.41 13.12
N VAL A 185 26.22 8.87 14.23
CA VAL A 185 24.87 8.25 14.24
C VAL A 185 23.79 9.32 14.05
N GLY A 186 23.98 10.49 14.67
CA GLY A 186 23.09 11.63 14.52
C GLY A 186 23.08 12.19 13.09
N ILE A 187 24.24 12.24 12.44
CA ILE A 187 24.36 12.63 11.02
C ILE A 187 23.69 11.61 10.12
N VAL A 188 23.87 10.31 10.36
CA VAL A 188 23.23 9.25 9.55
C VAL A 188 21.72 9.24 9.73
N LEU A 189 21.21 9.34 10.97
CA LEU A 189 19.78 9.48 11.25
C LEU A 189 19.21 10.80 10.71
N GLY A 190 19.99 11.88 10.79
CA GLY A 190 19.66 13.19 10.22
C GLY A 190 19.59 13.15 8.71
N LEU A 191 20.56 12.53 8.02
CA LEU A 191 20.53 12.32 6.58
C LEU A 191 19.38 11.40 6.19
N ALA A 192 19.12 10.32 6.93
CA ALA A 192 17.98 9.45 6.66
C ALA A 192 16.64 10.19 6.82
N ALA A 193 16.52 11.09 7.80
CA ALA A 193 15.35 11.94 8.00
C ALA A 193 15.21 13.02 6.91
N VAL A 194 16.31 13.63 6.48
CA VAL A 194 16.34 14.59 5.36
C VAL A 194 15.99 13.89 4.05
N VAL A 195 16.56 12.73 3.77
CA VAL A 195 16.23 11.90 2.61
C VAL A 195 14.76 11.47 2.64
N ALA A 196 14.25 11.03 3.80
CA ALA A 196 12.84 10.73 3.99
C ALA A 196 11.96 11.97 3.75
N ALA A 197 12.40 13.15 4.17
CA ALA A 197 11.69 14.40 3.94
C ALA A 197 11.69 14.85 2.47
N MET A 198 12.78 14.58 1.75
CA MET A 198 12.91 14.89 0.33
C MET A 198 12.14 13.89 -0.56
N THR A 199 11.91 12.65 -0.09
CA THR A 199 11.20 11.65 -0.89
C THR A 199 9.68 11.76 -0.79
N SER A 200 9.14 12.04 0.40
CA SER A 200 7.74 12.42 0.55
C SER A 200 7.50 13.11 1.89
N ALA A 201 6.57 14.05 1.91
CA ALA A 201 6.15 14.71 3.14
C ALA A 201 5.59 13.74 4.19
N VAL A 202 4.99 12.63 3.74
CA VAL A 202 4.51 11.54 4.60
C VAL A 202 5.67 10.85 5.32
N MET A 203 6.77 10.56 4.60
CA MET A 203 7.97 9.98 5.20
C MET A 203 8.71 10.99 6.09
N ALA A 204 8.67 12.29 5.76
CA ALA A 204 9.16 13.36 6.64
C ALA A 204 8.48 13.34 8.01
N CYS A 205 7.14 13.28 8.01
CA CYS A 205 6.34 13.23 9.24
C CYS A 205 6.59 11.94 10.02
N ALA A 206 6.64 10.78 9.33
CA ALA A 206 6.94 9.50 9.98
C ALA A 206 8.34 9.51 10.64
N ALA A 207 9.35 10.06 9.96
CA ALA A 207 10.69 10.22 10.51
C ALA A 207 10.73 11.18 11.72
N ALA A 208 10.02 12.31 11.65
CA ALA A 208 9.90 13.26 12.75
C ALA A 208 9.21 12.63 13.97
N ILE A 209 8.12 11.88 13.77
CA ILE A 209 7.43 11.13 14.82
C ILE A 209 8.36 10.09 15.45
N ALA A 210 9.10 9.35 14.63
CA ALA A 210 10.05 8.34 15.13
C ALA A 210 11.17 9.00 15.95
N LEU A 211 11.76 10.10 15.48
CA LEU A 211 12.78 10.86 16.21
C LEU A 211 12.24 11.45 17.50
N ALA A 212 11.03 12.01 17.49
CA ALA A 212 10.35 12.50 18.69
C ALA A 212 10.08 11.38 19.69
N GLY A 213 9.66 10.21 19.22
CA GLY A 213 9.47 9.01 20.06
C GLY A 213 10.78 8.54 20.69
N ILE A 214 11.88 8.50 19.92
CA ILE A 214 13.21 8.15 20.44
C ILE A 214 13.68 9.17 21.48
N ALA A 215 13.54 10.47 21.20
CA ALA A 215 13.89 11.54 22.14
C ALA A 215 13.05 11.46 23.42
N SER A 216 11.76 11.14 23.30
CA SER A 216 10.83 10.94 24.41
C SER A 216 11.25 9.76 25.29
N VAL A 217 11.54 8.60 24.69
CA VAL A 217 12.03 7.41 25.41
C VAL A 217 13.38 7.70 26.08
N ALA A 218 14.27 8.45 25.42
CA ALA A 218 15.55 8.85 26.00
C ALA A 218 15.38 9.82 27.18
N ALA A 219 14.44 10.76 27.12
CA ALA A 219 14.11 11.68 28.20
C ALA A 219 13.50 10.94 29.40
N VAL A 220 12.50 10.07 29.17
CA VAL A 220 11.86 9.25 30.22
C VAL A 220 12.86 8.32 30.91
N ARG A 221 13.83 7.76 30.16
CA ARG A 221 14.89 6.94 30.76
C ARG A 221 15.88 7.74 31.62
N ARG A 222 16.03 9.05 31.37
CA ARG A 222 16.90 9.94 32.14
C ARG A 222 16.20 10.51 33.38
N THR A 223 14.88 10.67 33.32
CA THR A 223 14.04 11.16 34.41
C THR A 223 12.81 10.26 34.53
N PRO A 224 12.88 9.16 35.32
CA PRO A 224 11.84 8.15 35.44
C PRO A 224 10.68 8.61 36.33
N ASP A 225 10.20 9.82 36.09
CA ASP A 225 9.01 10.37 36.73
C ASP A 225 7.76 10.01 35.89
N PRO A 226 6.72 9.39 36.48
CA PRO A 226 5.50 9.01 35.77
C PRO A 226 4.83 10.19 35.06
N MET A 227 4.93 11.41 35.60
CA MET A 227 4.36 12.60 34.95
C MET A 227 5.10 12.93 33.66
N THR A 228 6.42 12.78 33.64
CA THR A 228 7.25 13.00 32.46
C THR A 228 6.96 11.96 31.36
N SER A 229 6.71 10.70 31.74
CA SER A 229 6.29 9.65 30.79
C SER A 229 4.91 9.91 30.20
N THR A 230 3.94 10.34 31.01
CA THR A 230 2.59 10.66 30.52
C THR A 230 2.61 11.86 29.58
N VAL A 231 3.33 12.93 29.93
CA VAL A 231 3.48 14.12 29.06
C VAL A 231 4.14 13.75 27.74
N ALA A 232 5.21 12.94 27.76
CA ALA A 232 5.89 12.49 26.55
C ALA A 232 4.99 11.62 25.65
N CYS A 233 4.20 10.70 26.23
CA CYS A 233 3.23 9.91 25.48
C CYS A 233 2.12 10.77 24.89
N VAL A 234 1.56 11.72 25.64
CA VAL A 234 0.53 12.64 25.15
C VAL A 234 1.06 13.50 24.00
N LEU A 235 2.26 14.07 24.13
CA LEU A 235 2.90 14.85 23.07
C LEU A 235 3.14 14.01 21.81
N LEU A 236 3.58 12.75 21.96
CA LEU A 236 3.74 11.84 20.83
C LEU A 236 2.40 11.53 20.16
N CYS A 237 1.35 11.25 20.94
CA CYS A 237 0.00 11.03 20.41
C CYS A 237 -0.55 12.25 19.67
N VAL A 238 -0.34 13.46 20.22
CA VAL A 238 -0.72 14.72 19.57
C VAL A 238 0.07 14.92 18.27
N ALA A 239 1.38 14.69 18.28
CA ALA A 239 2.23 14.79 17.09
C ALA A 239 1.83 13.79 16.00
N VAL A 240 1.52 12.54 16.37
CA VAL A 240 1.02 11.51 15.45
C VAL A 240 -0.33 11.92 14.87
N THR A 241 -1.25 12.42 15.70
CA THR A 241 -2.60 12.83 15.28
C THR A 241 -2.55 14.04 14.36
N ALA A 242 -1.83 15.10 14.76
CA ALA A 242 -1.65 16.32 13.97
C ALA A 242 -0.91 16.04 12.66
N GLY A 243 0.15 15.23 12.72
CA GLY A 243 0.87 14.75 11.53
C GLY A 243 -0.05 13.98 10.59
N THR A 244 -0.91 13.10 11.12
CA THR A 244 -1.87 12.34 10.31
C THR A 244 -2.92 13.24 9.65
N PHE A 245 -3.42 14.23 10.37
CA PHE A 245 -4.37 15.23 9.84
C PHE A 245 -3.73 16.07 8.72
N TRP A 246 -2.52 16.58 8.95
CA TRP A 246 -1.76 17.32 7.94
C TRP A 246 -1.43 16.46 6.72
N MET A 247 -1.04 15.20 6.91
CA MET A 247 -0.80 14.25 5.82
C MET A 247 -2.07 13.99 5.01
N ARG A 248 -3.25 13.90 5.64
CA ARG A 248 -4.54 13.79 4.92
C ARG A 248 -4.80 15.03 4.07
N ALA A 249 -4.65 16.22 4.64
CA ALA A 249 -4.85 17.48 3.91
C ALA A 249 -3.89 17.62 2.71
N ARG A 250 -2.62 17.26 2.89
CA ARG A 250 -1.63 17.29 1.79
C ARG A 250 -1.91 16.23 0.72
N ARG A 251 -2.33 15.02 1.13
CA ARG A 251 -2.75 13.97 0.20
C ARG A 251 -3.95 14.39 -0.62
N ASP A 252 -4.85 15.20 -0.08
CA ASP A 252 -5.98 15.77 -0.83
C ASP A 252 -5.51 16.75 -1.90
N VAL A 253 -4.52 17.60 -1.59
CA VAL A 253 -3.89 18.50 -2.56
C VAL A 253 -3.15 17.72 -3.65
N GLU A 254 -2.38 16.71 -3.29
CA GLU A 254 -1.68 15.85 -4.27
C GLU A 254 -2.65 15.05 -5.13
N ARG A 255 -3.75 14.55 -4.56
CA ARG A 255 -4.83 13.91 -5.31
C ARG A 255 -5.46 14.86 -6.31
N ALA A 256 -5.75 16.11 -5.92
CA ALA A 256 -6.27 17.12 -6.83
C ALA A 256 -5.30 17.39 -8.00
N ARG A 257 -3.98 17.43 -7.72
CA ARG A 257 -2.94 17.59 -8.76
C ARG A 257 -2.84 16.39 -9.71
N VAL A 258 -2.92 15.16 -9.20
CA VAL A 258 -2.73 13.93 -9.98
C VAL A 258 -4.00 13.53 -10.74
N TYR A 259 -5.18 13.78 -10.17
CA TYR A 259 -6.48 13.36 -10.72
C TYR A 259 -7.28 14.51 -11.35
N GLY A 260 -6.70 15.71 -11.41
CA GLY A 260 -7.25 16.85 -12.13
C GLY A 260 -8.50 17.50 -11.51
N GLY A 261 -8.99 17.06 -10.36
CA GLY A 261 -10.29 17.48 -9.86
C GLY A 261 -11.47 16.69 -10.44
N ALA A 262 -11.20 15.59 -11.16
CA ALA A 262 -12.24 14.67 -11.63
C ALA A 262 -13.14 14.14 -10.51
N PRO A 263 -12.64 13.74 -9.32
CA PRO A 263 -13.50 13.33 -8.21
C PRO A 263 -14.49 14.41 -7.76
N GLU A 264 -14.02 15.65 -7.65
CA GLU A 264 -14.83 16.81 -7.29
C GLU A 264 -15.85 17.14 -8.39
N PHE A 265 -15.44 17.09 -9.65
CA PHE A 265 -16.34 17.31 -10.79
C PHE A 265 -17.47 16.27 -10.81
N ILE A 266 -17.14 14.99 -10.68
CA ILE A 266 -18.14 13.91 -10.66
C ILE A 266 -19.09 14.09 -9.47
N ALA A 267 -18.56 14.37 -8.27
CA ALA A 267 -19.38 14.57 -7.08
C ALA A 267 -20.35 15.76 -7.19
N THR A 268 -20.02 16.76 -8.00
CA THR A 268 -20.86 17.97 -8.18
C THR A 268 -21.81 17.88 -9.38
N HIS A 269 -21.52 17.03 -10.37
CA HIS A 269 -22.26 16.98 -11.64
C HIS A 269 -23.02 15.66 -11.88
N LEU A 270 -22.81 14.64 -11.05
CA LEU A 270 -23.60 13.41 -11.09
C LEU A 270 -24.99 13.68 -10.49
N ARG A 271 -26.06 13.37 -11.23
CA ARG A 271 -27.42 13.60 -10.74
C ARG A 271 -27.88 12.47 -9.81
N PRO A 272 -28.85 12.72 -8.91
CA PRO A 272 -29.44 11.66 -8.10
C PRO A 272 -29.96 10.51 -8.97
N GLY A 273 -29.54 9.28 -8.67
CA GLY A 273 -29.94 8.07 -9.41
C GLY A 273 -29.17 7.81 -10.71
N GLU A 274 -28.18 8.64 -11.06
CA GLU A 274 -27.21 8.36 -12.11
C GLU A 274 -25.99 7.60 -11.54
N THR A 275 -25.41 6.74 -12.38
CA THR A 275 -24.21 5.96 -12.06
C THR A 275 -23.01 6.49 -12.85
N VAL A 276 -21.81 6.36 -12.29
CA VAL A 276 -20.57 6.66 -13.02
C VAL A 276 -20.12 5.41 -13.75
N GLY A 277 -20.17 5.42 -15.08
CA GLY A 277 -19.56 4.39 -15.90
C GLY A 277 -18.06 4.65 -16.04
N TYR A 278 -17.25 3.60 -16.13
CA TYR A 278 -15.86 3.77 -16.52
C TYR A 278 -15.40 2.74 -17.56
N VAL A 279 -14.49 3.19 -18.41
CA VAL A 279 -13.82 2.38 -19.44
C VAL A 279 -12.39 2.90 -19.64
N PHE A 280 -11.45 2.02 -19.98
CA PHE A 280 -10.04 2.36 -20.24
C PHE A 280 -9.38 3.22 -19.14
N SER A 281 -9.63 2.89 -17.89
CA SER A 281 -9.00 3.56 -16.75
C SER A 281 -8.37 2.53 -15.82
N PRO A 282 -7.09 2.70 -15.44
CA PRO A 282 -6.45 1.85 -14.45
C PRO A 282 -6.88 2.21 -13.01
N ARG A 283 -7.65 3.29 -12.80
CA ARG A 283 -7.93 3.87 -11.47
C ARG A 283 -9.41 4.13 -11.24
N SER A 284 -10.23 3.09 -11.24
CA SER A 284 -11.68 3.19 -11.01
C SER A 284 -12.07 3.81 -9.66
N TYR A 285 -11.23 3.65 -8.63
CA TYR A 285 -11.50 4.18 -7.29
C TYR A 285 -11.63 5.71 -7.25
N VAL A 286 -11.06 6.42 -8.23
CA VAL A 286 -11.14 7.89 -8.35
C VAL A 286 -12.57 8.34 -8.65
N PHE A 287 -13.36 7.49 -9.31
CA PHE A 287 -14.71 7.81 -9.79
C PHE A 287 -15.80 7.65 -8.73
N TYR A 288 -15.49 7.01 -7.60
CA TYR A 288 -16.38 6.95 -6.44
C TYR A 288 -16.55 8.32 -5.75
N GLY A 289 -15.80 9.33 -6.19
CA GLY A 289 -15.83 10.68 -5.65
C GLY A 289 -15.02 10.80 -4.35
N LYS A 290 -14.85 12.04 -3.89
CA LYS A 290 -14.03 12.36 -2.70
C LYS A 290 -14.46 11.59 -1.44
N HIS A 291 -15.77 11.33 -1.31
CA HIS A 291 -16.38 10.67 -0.16
C HIS A 291 -16.76 9.21 -0.41
N PHE A 292 -16.38 8.63 -1.54
CA PHE A 292 -16.71 7.26 -1.93
C PHE A 292 -18.23 6.93 -1.96
N THR A 293 -19.05 7.92 -2.28
CA THR A 293 -20.52 7.82 -2.26
C THR A 293 -21.13 7.46 -3.61
N ASN A 294 -20.39 7.65 -4.71
CA ASN A 294 -20.94 7.44 -6.04
C ASN A 294 -20.99 5.95 -6.36
N GLU A 295 -22.06 5.51 -7.02
CA GLU A 295 -22.10 4.20 -7.65
C GLU A 295 -21.21 4.22 -8.90
N VAL A 296 -20.32 3.24 -9.03
CA VAL A 296 -19.36 3.15 -10.13
C VAL A 296 -19.43 1.78 -10.77
N VAL A 297 -19.62 1.74 -12.09
CA VAL A 297 -19.76 0.49 -12.85
C VAL A 297 -18.75 0.42 -14.00
N TYR A 298 -18.12 -0.74 -14.15
CA TYR A 298 -17.29 -1.01 -15.32
C TYR A 298 -18.18 -1.32 -16.52
N VAL A 299 -17.98 -0.61 -17.63
CA VAL A 299 -18.73 -0.83 -18.87
C VAL A 299 -17.76 -1.04 -20.03
N PRO A 300 -17.35 -2.30 -20.29
CA PRO A 300 -16.35 -2.58 -21.32
C PRO A 300 -16.88 -2.21 -22.72
N ALA A 301 -16.10 -1.43 -23.48
CA ALA A 301 -16.40 -1.17 -24.87
C ALA A 301 -16.07 -2.43 -25.71
N GLN A 302 -17.03 -2.90 -26.51
CA GLN A 302 -16.86 -4.04 -27.40
C GLN A 302 -16.66 -3.58 -28.84
N ALA A 303 -15.53 -3.95 -29.45
CA ALA A 303 -15.19 -3.58 -30.81
C ALA A 303 -16.34 -3.87 -31.81
N GLY A 304 -16.67 -2.89 -32.64
CA GLY A 304 -17.64 -3.03 -33.73
C GLY A 304 -19.11 -2.84 -33.34
N ASN A 305 -19.45 -2.59 -32.07
CA ASN A 305 -20.83 -2.35 -31.63
C ASN A 305 -20.98 -1.08 -30.75
N PRO A 306 -20.78 0.13 -31.30
CA PRO A 306 -20.91 1.36 -30.54
C PRO A 306 -22.34 1.61 -30.04
N GLU A 307 -23.37 1.34 -30.85
CA GLU A 307 -24.77 1.58 -30.48
C GLU A 307 -25.24 0.64 -29.37
N GLY A 308 -24.92 -0.66 -29.44
CA GLY A 308 -25.24 -1.58 -28.34
C GLY A 308 -24.53 -1.25 -27.04
N TRP A 309 -23.30 -0.72 -27.12
CA TRP A 309 -22.58 -0.22 -25.94
C TRP A 309 -23.24 1.04 -25.35
N ILE A 310 -23.76 1.94 -26.20
CA ILE A 310 -24.52 3.12 -25.75
C ILE A 310 -25.83 2.71 -25.07
N ASP A 311 -26.54 1.72 -25.61
CA ASP A 311 -27.76 1.20 -24.99
C ASP A 311 -27.47 0.52 -23.64
N GLU A 312 -26.33 -0.16 -23.50
CA GLU A 312 -25.87 -0.69 -22.20
C GLU A 312 -25.62 0.45 -21.20
N LEU A 313 -24.98 1.56 -21.63
CA LEU A 313 -24.77 2.73 -20.78
C LEU A 313 -26.09 3.34 -20.31
N ARG A 314 -27.08 3.48 -21.21
CA ARG A 314 -28.42 3.98 -20.87
C ARG A 314 -29.16 3.04 -19.92
N GLY A 315 -29.14 1.74 -20.21
CA GLY A 315 -29.79 0.72 -19.37
C GLY A 315 -29.23 0.69 -17.94
N ARG A 316 -27.93 0.96 -17.78
CA ARG A 316 -27.26 1.09 -16.47
C ARG A 316 -27.32 2.49 -15.86
N ARG A 317 -28.11 3.41 -16.45
CA ARG A 317 -28.27 4.81 -16.00
C ARG A 317 -26.94 5.54 -15.84
N VAL A 318 -25.99 5.29 -16.75
CA VAL A 318 -24.70 5.98 -16.72
C VAL A 318 -24.87 7.44 -17.13
N GLY A 319 -24.80 8.35 -16.16
CA GLY A 319 -24.88 9.79 -16.40
C GLY A 319 -23.53 10.42 -16.77
N LEU A 320 -22.44 9.84 -16.27
CA LEU A 320 -21.06 10.27 -16.54
C LEU A 320 -20.20 9.06 -16.88
N LEU A 321 -19.49 9.12 -18.00
CA LEU A 321 -18.52 8.11 -18.43
C LEU A 321 -17.10 8.63 -18.22
N ALA A 322 -16.34 8.00 -17.33
CA ALA A 322 -14.98 8.35 -17.02
C ALA A 322 -13.96 7.49 -17.77
N VAL A 323 -12.94 8.12 -18.34
CA VAL A 323 -11.95 7.49 -19.22
C VAL A 323 -10.54 7.96 -18.87
N GLY A 324 -9.58 7.03 -18.91
CA GLY A 324 -8.16 7.34 -18.79
C GLY A 324 -7.59 7.36 -17.37
N PRO A 325 -6.26 7.52 -17.24
CA PRO A 325 -5.30 7.67 -18.34
C PRO A 325 -5.18 6.41 -19.22
N VAL A 326 -5.26 6.56 -20.56
CA VAL A 326 -5.42 5.44 -21.52
C VAL A 326 -4.11 4.84 -22.04
N GLU A 327 -3.02 4.93 -21.29
CA GLU A 327 -1.67 4.53 -21.77
C GLU A 327 -1.60 3.08 -22.24
N GLU A 328 -2.24 2.16 -21.53
CA GLU A 328 -2.31 0.73 -21.89
C GLU A 328 -3.27 0.45 -23.06
N TRP A 329 -4.19 1.37 -23.36
CA TRP A 329 -5.25 1.21 -24.36
C TRP A 329 -5.08 2.14 -25.57
N ARG A 330 -3.92 2.79 -25.76
CA ARG A 330 -3.71 3.82 -26.80
C ARG A 330 -4.11 3.40 -28.23
N ASN A 331 -4.05 2.10 -28.53
CA ASN A 331 -4.33 1.55 -29.86
C ASN A 331 -5.75 0.98 -30.00
N ARG A 332 -6.60 1.14 -28.99
CA ARG A 332 -8.01 0.70 -29.02
C ARG A 332 -8.82 1.63 -29.91
N SER A 333 -9.47 1.07 -30.94
CA SER A 333 -10.30 1.82 -31.88
C SER A 333 -11.51 2.47 -31.20
N GLU A 334 -11.97 1.90 -30.09
CA GLU A 334 -13.12 2.41 -29.32
C GLU A 334 -12.86 3.78 -28.69
N ILE A 335 -11.60 4.16 -28.48
CA ILE A 335 -11.25 5.50 -27.98
C ILE A 335 -11.71 6.58 -28.97
N ALA A 336 -11.69 6.30 -30.27
CA ALA A 336 -12.10 7.24 -31.29
C ALA A 336 -13.59 7.61 -31.19
N TRP A 337 -14.44 6.73 -30.65
CA TRP A 337 -15.87 6.97 -30.47
C TRP A 337 -16.16 8.13 -29.51
N LEU A 338 -15.30 8.33 -28.52
CA LEU A 338 -15.43 9.38 -27.51
C LEU A 338 -15.14 10.78 -28.06
N SER A 339 -14.45 10.87 -29.19
CA SER A 339 -14.03 12.13 -29.83
C SER A 339 -14.60 12.30 -31.24
N ALA A 340 -15.50 11.43 -31.67
CA ALA A 340 -16.08 11.49 -33.01
C ALA A 340 -16.90 12.80 -33.19
N PRO A 341 -16.67 13.57 -34.27
CA PRO A 341 -17.49 14.74 -34.59
C PRO A 341 -18.96 14.33 -34.73
N GLY A 342 -19.86 14.98 -33.98
CA GLY A 342 -21.28 14.63 -33.97
C GLY A 342 -21.64 13.35 -33.21
N GLY A 343 -20.68 12.71 -32.52
CA GLY A 343 -20.92 11.50 -31.73
C GLY A 343 -21.80 11.70 -30.50
N HIS A 344 -22.11 10.58 -29.84
CA HIS A 344 -23.00 10.52 -28.67
C HIS A 344 -22.38 11.03 -27.37
N PHE A 345 -21.08 11.31 -27.35
CA PHE A 345 -20.35 11.74 -26.14
C PHE A 345 -19.96 13.21 -26.22
N VAL A 346 -20.26 13.95 -25.16
CA VAL A 346 -19.76 15.31 -24.94
C VAL A 346 -18.74 15.27 -23.83
N ARG A 347 -17.53 15.75 -24.10
CA ARG A 347 -16.54 15.94 -23.06
C ARG A 347 -17.00 17.06 -22.13
N VAL A 348 -17.12 16.75 -20.84
CA VAL A 348 -17.58 17.70 -19.81
C VAL A 348 -16.47 18.04 -18.81
N PHE A 349 -15.41 17.24 -18.75
CA PHE A 349 -14.26 17.50 -17.89
C PHE A 349 -12.97 16.88 -18.47
N GLY A 350 -11.83 17.53 -18.23
CA GLY A 350 -10.50 17.09 -18.68
C GLY A 350 -10.21 17.44 -20.14
N THR A 351 -8.95 17.38 -20.56
CA THR A 351 -8.50 17.79 -21.90
C THR A 351 -8.03 16.62 -22.76
N ASP A 352 -7.21 15.73 -22.20
CA ASP A 352 -6.62 14.62 -22.93
C ASP A 352 -6.65 13.33 -22.08
N PRO A 353 -7.35 12.28 -22.52
CA PRO A 353 -7.40 11.00 -21.81
C PRO A 353 -6.03 10.30 -21.76
N ARG A 354 -5.02 10.77 -22.48
CA ARG A 354 -3.64 10.25 -22.42
C ARG A 354 -2.85 10.81 -21.24
N SER A 355 -3.16 12.02 -20.77
CA SER A 355 -2.43 12.69 -19.69
C SER A 355 -3.16 12.63 -18.35
N GLY A 356 -4.48 12.47 -18.35
CA GLY A 356 -5.29 12.40 -17.13
C GLY A 356 -6.67 11.81 -17.34
N PRO A 357 -7.48 11.71 -16.27
CA PRO A 357 -8.87 11.29 -16.38
C PRO A 357 -9.70 12.35 -17.12
N VAL A 358 -10.54 11.91 -18.05
CA VAL A 358 -11.49 12.72 -18.81
C VAL A 358 -12.88 12.17 -18.57
N VAL A 359 -13.86 13.06 -18.37
CA VAL A 359 -15.26 12.67 -18.15
C VAL A 359 -16.10 13.13 -19.32
N TYR A 360 -16.93 12.23 -19.80
CA TYR A 360 -17.89 12.43 -20.87
C TYR A 360 -19.30 12.31 -20.33
N ARG A 361 -20.24 13.04 -20.93
CA ARG A 361 -21.67 12.85 -20.74
C ARG A 361 -22.26 12.33 -22.03
N LEU A 362 -23.15 11.35 -21.93
CA LEU A 362 -23.93 10.87 -23.07
C LEU A 362 -24.95 11.95 -23.45
N ARG A 363 -25.11 12.22 -24.76
CA ARG A 363 -26.10 13.16 -25.28
C ARG A 363 -27.53 12.65 -25.12
#